data_AF-A0A6M5G2K1-F1
#
_entry.id   AF-A0A6M5G2K1-F1
#
_cell.length_a   1.000
_cell.length_b   1.000
_cell.length_c   1.000
_cell.angle_alpha   90.00
_cell.angle_beta   90.00
_cell.angle_gamma   90.00
#
_symmetry.space_group_name_H-M   'P 1'
#
loop_
_entity.id
_entity.type
_entity.pdbx_description
1 polymer ?
#
loop_
_entity_poly.entity_id
_entity_poly.type
_entity_poly.pdbx_seq_one_letter_code
_entity_poly.pdbx_strand_id
1 'polypeptide(L)'
;MDKLADILKPFIEKYMVSSVISIAGAIVTILYIPDNHWALLKLGKTPLMVLAFCIYFLIVLCVKKIGIITHNMFIRFYRRRYTQLTKEQQNKDTINAINKYIDSLSPDDKDTLLTFIHNGNKTLIDCEKYYFQTNIYSNSNFMLSSNYYGELSTLDLDKYWISPSLVNDLDKGMRPVGVLKQYKLNDDFFNDLTILYKMQGKIGNF
;
A
#
# COMPACT_ATOMS: atom_id res chain seq x y z
N MET A 1 49.80 -25.39 12.21
CA MET A 1 49.21 -25.79 10.92
C MET A 1 47.68 -25.57 10.90
N ASP A 2 47.09 -25.12 12.01
CA ASP A 2 45.63 -25.04 12.21
C ASP A 2 44.93 -23.99 11.33
N LYS A 3 45.62 -22.89 11.01
CA LYS A 3 45.07 -21.81 10.16
C LYS A 3 44.77 -22.22 8.72
N LEU A 4 45.48 -23.22 8.16
CA LEU A 4 45.20 -23.71 6.81
C LEU A 4 43.96 -24.62 6.79
N ALA A 5 43.77 -25.42 7.84
CA ALA A 5 42.59 -26.27 7.97
C ALA A 5 41.31 -25.45 8.13
N ASP A 6 41.38 -24.35 8.89
CA ASP A 6 40.25 -23.42 9.08
C ASP A 6 39.86 -22.66 7.79
N ILE A 7 40.80 -22.45 6.87
CA ILE A 7 40.53 -21.83 5.56
C ILE A 7 40.04 -22.88 4.56
N LEU A 8 40.58 -24.10 4.59
CA LEU A 8 40.16 -25.18 3.70
C LEU A 8 38.74 -25.68 4.00
N LYS A 9 38.35 -25.74 5.27
CA LYS A 9 37.03 -26.27 5.68
C LYS A 9 35.84 -25.55 5.01
N PRO A 10 35.70 -24.22 5.08
CA PRO A 10 34.61 -23.51 4.41
C PRO A 10 34.73 -23.56 2.89
N PHE A 11 35.95 -23.73 2.35
CA PHE A 11 36.16 -23.91 0.92
C PHE A 11 35.64 -25.26 0.44
N ILE A 12 35.98 -26.35 1.15
CA ILE A 12 35.50 -27.70 0.85
C ILE A 12 33.98 -27.75 0.99
N GLU A 13 33.41 -27.32 2.11
CA GLU A 13 31.95 -27.40 2.30
C GLU A 13 31.15 -26.64 1.23
N LYS A 14 31.67 -25.49 0.77
CA LYS A 14 30.94 -24.62 -0.17
C LYS A 14 31.17 -24.96 -1.64
N TYR A 15 32.35 -25.51 -1.97
CA TYR A 15 32.79 -25.70 -3.35
C TYR A 15 33.05 -27.16 -3.72
N MET A 16 33.07 -28.11 -2.79
CA MET A 16 33.36 -29.52 -3.07
C MET A 16 32.46 -30.11 -4.16
N VAL A 17 31.14 -29.89 -4.08
CA VAL A 17 30.20 -30.37 -5.12
C VAL A 17 30.52 -29.75 -6.48
N SER A 18 30.80 -28.45 -6.53
CA SER A 18 31.17 -27.76 -7.77
C SER A 18 32.51 -28.25 -8.32
N SER A 19 33.48 -28.53 -7.45
CA SER A 19 34.77 -29.11 -7.83
C SER A 19 34.62 -30.51 -8.41
N VAL A 20 33.82 -31.39 -7.78
CA VAL A 20 33.57 -32.75 -8.28
C VAL A 20 32.92 -32.73 -9.67
N ILE A 21 31.90 -31.89 -9.87
CA ILE A 21 31.24 -31.72 -11.18
C ILE A 21 32.24 -31.23 -12.24
N SER A 22 33.13 -30.33 -11.85
CA SER A 22 34.11 -29.74 -12.78
C SER A 22 35.22 -30.70 -13.15
N ILE A 23 35.65 -31.56 -12.21
CA ILE A 23 36.59 -32.65 -12.49
C ILE A 23 35.97 -33.64 -13.47
N ALA A 24 34.71 -34.04 -13.25
CA ALA A 24 33.99 -34.91 -14.17
C ALA A 24 33.88 -34.29 -15.57
N GLY A 25 33.52 -33.00 -15.67
CA GLY A 25 33.47 -32.27 -16.94
C GLY A 25 34.82 -32.21 -17.65
N ALA A 26 35.91 -31.96 -16.91
CA ALA A 26 37.25 -31.93 -17.46
C ALA A 26 37.69 -33.31 -18.00
N ILE A 27 37.41 -34.39 -17.27
CA ILE A 27 37.72 -35.76 -17.69
C ILE A 27 36.96 -36.12 -18.98
N VAL A 28 35.65 -35.83 -19.04
CA VAL A 28 34.83 -36.04 -20.23
C VAL A 28 35.38 -35.25 -21.42
N THR A 29 35.81 -34.02 -21.20
CA THR A 29 36.34 -33.17 -22.28
C THR A 29 37.62 -33.74 -22.87
N ILE A 30 38.52 -34.28 -22.05
CA ILE A 30 39.75 -34.92 -22.54
C ILE A 30 39.46 -36.23 -23.27
N LEU A 31 38.48 -37.00 -22.81
CA LEU A 31 38.05 -38.25 -23.46
C LEU A 31 37.46 -38.01 -24.86
N TYR A 32 36.82 -36.86 -25.08
CA TYR A 32 36.23 -36.50 -26.36
C TYR A 32 37.17 -35.74 -27.30
N ILE A 33 38.29 -35.19 -26.80
CA ILE A 33 39.25 -34.48 -27.64
C ILE A 33 40.09 -35.49 -28.44
N PRO A 34 40.13 -35.38 -29.78
CA PRO A 34 40.98 -36.25 -30.60
C PRO A 34 42.47 -36.04 -30.30
N ASP A 35 43.28 -37.10 -30.39
CA ASP A 35 44.72 -37.02 -30.10
C ASP A 35 45.48 -36.08 -31.05
N ASN A 36 44.95 -35.82 -32.25
CA ASN A 36 45.51 -34.86 -33.21
C ASN A 36 44.98 -33.42 -33.02
N HIS A 37 44.29 -33.12 -31.92
CA HIS A 37 43.77 -31.78 -31.71
C HIS A 37 44.90 -30.79 -31.38
N TRP A 38 44.91 -29.65 -32.07
CA TRP A 38 45.97 -28.64 -31.98
C TRP A 38 46.29 -28.20 -30.54
N ALA A 39 45.27 -28.11 -29.70
CA ALA A 39 45.39 -27.71 -28.30
C ALA A 39 46.12 -28.78 -27.47
N LEU A 40 45.89 -30.07 -27.74
CA LEU A 40 46.57 -31.18 -27.08
C LEU A 40 48.05 -31.25 -27.48
N LEU A 41 48.34 -31.05 -28.77
CA LEU A 41 49.70 -31.08 -29.33
C LEU A 41 50.57 -29.90 -28.87
N LYS A 42 50.01 -28.71 -28.69
CA LYS A 42 50.77 -27.51 -28.29
C LYS A 42 50.90 -27.32 -26.79
N LEU A 43 49.86 -27.61 -26.02
CA LEU A 43 49.86 -27.40 -24.56
C LEU A 43 50.27 -28.65 -23.80
N GLY A 44 50.00 -29.84 -24.36
CA GLY A 44 50.11 -31.09 -23.64
C GLY A 44 48.85 -31.39 -22.81
N LYS A 45 48.71 -32.66 -22.42
CA LYS A 45 47.51 -33.21 -21.79
C LYS A 45 47.22 -32.63 -20.40
N THR A 46 48.27 -32.44 -19.59
CA THR A 46 48.16 -31.98 -18.19
C THR A 46 47.65 -30.53 -18.05
N PRO A 47 48.23 -29.52 -18.70
CA PRO A 47 47.73 -28.15 -18.57
C PRO A 47 46.35 -27.96 -19.22
N LEU A 48 46.03 -28.73 -20.28
CA LEU A 48 44.72 -28.71 -20.89
C LEU A 48 43.64 -29.27 -19.95
N MET A 49 43.97 -30.29 -19.14
CA MET A 49 43.10 -30.80 -18.07
C MET A 49 42.80 -29.77 -16.99
N VAL A 50 43.84 -29.07 -16.52
CA VAL A 50 43.70 -28.02 -15.50
C VAL A 50 42.87 -26.86 -16.04
N LEU A 51 43.09 -26.45 -17.30
CA LEU A 51 42.31 -25.41 -17.96
C LEU A 51 40.83 -25.79 -18.07
N ALA A 52 40.55 -27.01 -18.54
CA ALA A 52 39.17 -27.52 -18.66
C ALA A 52 38.48 -27.52 -17.29
N PHE A 53 39.15 -28.00 -16.24
CA PHE A 53 38.63 -27.96 -14.88
C PHE A 53 38.27 -26.53 -14.45
N CYS A 54 39.16 -25.56 -14.65
CA CYS A 54 38.90 -24.16 -14.30
C CYS A 54 37.67 -23.59 -15.04
N ILE A 55 37.49 -23.93 -16.32
CA ILE A 55 36.36 -23.47 -17.12
C ILE A 55 35.05 -24.05 -16.57
N TYR A 56 34.96 -25.37 -16.37
CA TYR A 56 33.76 -25.97 -15.80
C TYR A 56 33.45 -25.45 -14.40
N PHE A 57 34.49 -25.24 -13.58
CA PHE A 57 34.32 -24.71 -12.23
C PHE A 57 33.73 -23.30 -12.25
N LEU A 58 34.20 -22.44 -13.14
CA LEU A 58 33.61 -21.12 -13.34
C LEU A 58 32.16 -21.20 -13.82
N ILE A 59 31.84 -22.08 -14.78
CA ILE A 59 30.48 -22.26 -15.29
C ILE A 59 29.53 -22.67 -14.16
N VAL A 60 29.89 -23.70 -13.37
CA VAL A 60 29.05 -24.19 -12.27
C VAL A 60 28.81 -23.09 -11.23
N LEU A 61 29.83 -22.30 -10.89
CA LEU A 61 29.70 -21.18 -9.97
C LEU A 61 28.79 -20.07 -10.53
N CYS A 62 28.92 -19.74 -11.80
CA CYS A 62 28.08 -18.77 -12.48
C CYS A 62 26.61 -19.22 -12.47
N VAL A 63 26.32 -20.46 -12.85
CA VAL A 63 24.95 -21.02 -12.85
C VAL A 63 24.34 -20.95 -11.45
N LYS A 64 25.08 -21.35 -10.42
CA LYS A 64 24.62 -21.31 -9.02
C LYS A 64 24.30 -19.88 -8.58
N LYS A 65 25.16 -18.90 -8.91
CA LYS A 65 24.91 -17.48 -8.59
C LYS A 65 23.69 -16.94 -9.32
N ILE A 66 23.56 -17.24 -10.62
CA ILE A 66 22.42 -16.79 -11.42
C ILE A 66 21.12 -17.35 -10.85
N GLY A 67 21.07 -18.64 -10.50
CA GLY A 67 19.88 -19.27 -9.92
C GLY A 67 19.42 -18.60 -8.61
N ILE A 68 20.35 -18.20 -7.74
CA ILE A 68 20.02 -17.48 -6.49
C ILE A 68 19.47 -16.08 -6.81
N ILE A 69 20.09 -15.37 -7.76
CA ILE A 69 19.68 -14.02 -8.15
C ILE A 69 18.28 -14.05 -8.78
N THR A 70 18.03 -14.97 -9.71
CA THR A 70 16.72 -15.10 -10.38
C THR A 70 15.63 -15.49 -9.41
N HIS A 71 15.89 -16.43 -8.50
CA HIS A 71 14.95 -16.83 -7.46
C HIS A 71 14.58 -15.67 -6.54
N ASN A 72 15.58 -14.91 -6.07
CA ASN A 72 15.35 -13.74 -5.21
C ASN A 72 14.59 -12.63 -5.93
N MET A 73 14.88 -12.39 -7.22
CA MET A 73 14.10 -11.44 -8.03
C MET A 73 12.66 -11.89 -8.21
N PHE A 74 12.43 -13.18 -8.46
CA PHE A 74 11.09 -13.75 -8.60
C PHE A 74 10.28 -13.58 -7.31
N ILE A 75 10.83 -13.96 -6.15
CA ILE A 75 10.16 -13.76 -4.85
C ILE A 75 9.83 -12.28 -4.62
N ARG A 76 10.76 -11.37 -4.91
CA ARG A 76 10.53 -9.92 -4.76
C ARG A 76 9.42 -9.42 -5.68
N PHE A 77 9.36 -9.91 -6.93
CA PHE A 77 8.32 -9.55 -7.88
C PHE A 77 6.94 -10.03 -7.42
N TYR A 78 6.82 -11.29 -7.01
CA TYR A 78 5.56 -11.84 -6.50
C TYR A 78 5.10 -11.14 -5.22
N ARG A 79 6.02 -10.88 -4.28
CA ARG A 79 5.70 -10.15 -3.05
C ARG A 79 5.17 -8.74 -3.36
N ARG A 80 5.84 -8.00 -4.25
CA ARG A 80 5.39 -6.66 -4.64
C ARG A 80 3.99 -6.68 -5.24
N ARG A 81 3.73 -7.60 -6.18
CA ARG A 81 2.42 -7.74 -6.83
C ARG A 81 1.35 -8.13 -5.82
N TYR A 82 1.64 -9.06 -4.92
CA TYR A 82 0.70 -9.47 -3.87
C TYR A 82 0.37 -8.30 -2.93
N THR A 83 1.39 -7.58 -2.45
CA THR A 83 1.18 -6.40 -1.59
C THR A 83 0.39 -5.30 -2.29
N GLN A 84 0.61 -5.07 -3.59
CA GLN A 84 -0.18 -4.11 -4.36
C GLN A 84 -1.64 -4.53 -4.45
N LEU A 85 -1.92 -5.80 -4.80
CA LEU A 85 -3.28 -6.33 -4.87
C LEU A 85 -4.00 -6.26 -3.52
N THR A 86 -3.31 -6.59 -2.42
CA THR A 86 -3.89 -6.48 -1.08
C THR A 86 -4.21 -5.02 -0.73
N LYS A 87 -3.32 -4.08 -1.05
CA LYS A 87 -3.57 -2.64 -0.80
C LYS A 87 -4.72 -2.12 -1.65
N GLU A 88 -4.79 -2.50 -2.92
CA GLU A 88 -5.90 -2.11 -3.80
C GLU A 88 -7.22 -2.68 -3.30
N GLN A 89 -7.23 -3.93 -2.83
CA GLN A 89 -8.42 -4.54 -2.27
C GLN A 89 -8.84 -3.87 -0.96
N GLN A 90 -7.90 -3.62 -0.04
CA GLN A 90 -8.17 -2.88 1.19
C GLN A 90 -8.71 -1.48 0.90
N ASN A 91 -8.14 -0.77 -0.08
CA ASN A 91 -8.65 0.54 -0.50
C ASN A 91 -10.08 0.43 -1.05
N LYS A 92 -10.38 -0.59 -1.87
CA LYS A 92 -11.74 -0.84 -2.38
C LYS A 92 -12.71 -1.18 -1.24
N ASP A 93 -12.30 -1.99 -0.29
CA ASP A 93 -13.13 -2.40 0.85
C ASP A 93 -13.43 -1.20 1.76
N THR A 94 -12.44 -0.34 2.02
CA THR A 94 -12.62 0.92 2.75
C THR A 94 -13.56 1.86 2.02
N ILE A 95 -13.35 2.08 0.71
CA ILE A 95 -14.23 2.91 -0.12
C ILE A 95 -15.66 2.36 -0.10
N ASN A 96 -15.83 1.04 -0.23
CA ASN A 96 -17.13 0.39 -0.19
C ASN A 96 -17.80 0.52 1.19
N ALA A 97 -17.04 0.44 2.29
CA ALA A 97 -17.55 0.63 3.63
C ALA A 97 -18.04 2.07 3.85
N ILE A 98 -17.26 3.07 3.40
CA ILE A 98 -17.65 4.47 3.43
C ILE A 98 -18.91 4.69 2.59
N ASN A 99 -18.93 4.20 1.34
CA ASN A 99 -20.10 4.33 0.47
C ASN A 99 -21.35 3.66 1.07
N LYS A 100 -21.22 2.46 1.66
CA LYS A 100 -22.33 1.78 2.34
C LYS A 100 -22.85 2.57 3.55
N TYR A 101 -21.97 3.20 4.32
CA TYR A 101 -22.37 4.09 5.41
C TYR A 101 -23.14 5.30 4.87
N ILE A 102 -22.59 6.00 3.87
CA ILE A 102 -23.24 7.15 3.24
C ILE A 102 -24.59 6.75 2.65
N ASP A 103 -24.68 5.60 1.99
CA ASP A 103 -25.93 5.13 1.38
C ASP A 103 -27.03 4.90 2.41
N SER A 104 -26.67 4.50 3.63
CA SER A 104 -27.60 4.30 4.75
C SER A 104 -28.11 5.61 5.38
N LEU A 105 -27.49 6.74 5.07
CA LEU A 105 -27.90 8.05 5.57
C LEU A 105 -29.18 8.54 4.89
N SER A 106 -29.91 9.40 5.61
CA SER A 106 -31.06 10.10 5.07
C SER A 106 -30.65 11.05 3.92
N PRO A 107 -31.58 11.42 3.02
CA PRO A 107 -31.31 12.43 1.99
C PRO A 107 -30.76 13.75 2.56
N ASP A 108 -31.35 14.23 3.66
CA ASP A 108 -30.92 15.48 4.32
C ASP A 108 -29.49 15.39 4.87
N ASP A 109 -29.12 14.24 5.43
CA ASP A 109 -27.77 14.00 5.93
C ASP A 109 -26.76 13.91 4.78
N LYS A 110 -27.15 13.32 3.64
CA LYS A 110 -26.31 13.27 2.42
C LYS A 110 -26.07 14.67 1.86
N ASP A 111 -27.10 15.51 1.80
CA ASP A 111 -27.00 16.90 1.35
C ASP A 111 -26.12 17.72 2.31
N THR A 112 -26.22 17.44 3.61
CA THR A 112 -25.35 18.05 4.61
C THR A 112 -23.87 17.67 4.37
N LEU A 113 -23.57 16.39 4.13
CA LEU A 113 -22.22 15.93 3.79
C LEU A 113 -21.69 16.56 2.50
N LEU A 114 -22.50 16.63 1.44
CA LEU A 114 -22.13 17.31 0.19
C LEU A 114 -21.80 18.77 0.44
N THR A 115 -22.57 19.45 1.29
CA THR A 115 -22.32 20.86 1.57
C THR A 115 -21.04 21.06 2.37
N PHE A 116 -20.71 20.17 3.31
CA PHE A 116 -19.39 20.17 3.95
C PHE A 116 -18.25 20.04 2.93
N ILE A 117 -18.39 19.16 1.92
CA ILE A 117 -17.41 19.02 0.83
C ILE A 117 -17.30 20.32 0.03
N HIS A 118 -18.43 20.91 -0.37
CA HIS A 118 -18.45 22.11 -1.22
C HIS A 118 -17.97 23.38 -0.51
N ASN A 119 -18.25 23.51 0.78
CA ASN A 119 -17.89 24.70 1.54
C ASN A 119 -16.50 24.62 2.18
N GLY A 120 -15.78 23.50 2.02
CA GLY A 120 -14.44 23.33 2.60
C GLY A 120 -14.45 23.02 4.10
N ASN A 121 -15.45 22.27 4.56
CA ASN A 121 -15.64 21.88 5.96
C ASN A 121 -15.90 23.07 6.90
N LYS A 122 -16.70 24.05 6.47
CA LYS A 122 -17.17 25.13 7.37
C LYS A 122 -17.99 24.56 8.51
N THR A 123 -17.88 25.19 9.68
CA THR A 123 -18.59 24.75 10.88
C THR A 123 -20.09 25.01 10.72
N LEU A 124 -20.90 23.96 10.80
CA LEU A 124 -22.35 24.03 10.74
C LEU A 124 -22.91 24.44 12.11
N ILE A 125 -23.81 25.41 12.13
CA ILE A 125 -24.65 25.73 13.28
C ILE A 125 -26.06 25.18 13.05
N ASP A 126 -26.52 24.34 13.97
CA ASP A 126 -27.88 23.80 13.96
C ASP A 126 -28.41 23.66 15.39
N CYS A 127 -29.72 23.49 15.54
CA CYS A 127 -30.28 23.08 16.81
C CYS A 127 -29.93 21.63 17.12
N GLU A 128 -29.66 21.34 18.39
CA GLU A 128 -29.64 19.97 18.89
C GLU A 128 -30.98 19.32 18.59
N LYS A 129 -31.00 18.34 17.67
CA LYS A 129 -32.21 17.55 17.42
C LYS A 129 -32.07 16.19 18.09
N TYR A 130 -33.17 15.76 18.71
CA TYR A 130 -33.31 14.41 19.25
C TYR A 130 -33.50 13.44 18.09
N TYR A 131 -32.39 13.08 17.44
CA TYR A 131 -32.39 12.15 16.32
C TYR A 131 -32.38 10.70 16.80
N PHE A 132 -33.19 9.85 16.15
CA PHE A 132 -33.13 8.40 16.32
C PHE A 132 -31.91 7.82 15.58
N GLN A 133 -31.00 7.19 16.34
CA GLN A 133 -29.91 6.22 16.05
C GLN A 133 -29.08 6.23 14.73
N THR A 134 -29.44 6.93 13.66
CA THR A 134 -28.77 6.83 12.33
C THR A 134 -28.50 8.18 11.67
N ASN A 135 -28.32 9.25 12.46
CA ASN A 135 -27.97 10.57 11.94
C ASN A 135 -26.45 10.86 12.05
N ILE A 136 -25.87 11.52 11.05
CA ILE A 136 -24.48 12.02 11.03
C ILE A 136 -24.08 12.83 12.27
N TYR A 137 -24.99 13.62 12.86
CA TYR A 137 -24.75 14.47 14.02
C TYR A 137 -24.49 13.67 15.30
N SER A 138 -24.97 12.42 15.36
CA SER A 138 -24.81 11.55 16.52
C SER A 138 -23.51 10.74 16.51
N ASN A 139 -22.77 10.75 15.39
CA ASN A 139 -21.60 9.91 15.22
C ASN A 139 -20.30 10.67 15.52
N SER A 140 -19.83 10.53 16.76
CA SER A 140 -18.60 11.16 17.25
C SER A 140 -17.31 10.65 16.57
N ASN A 141 -17.36 9.54 15.84
CA ASN A 141 -16.18 9.03 15.14
C ASN A 141 -15.82 9.90 13.93
N PHE A 142 -16.77 10.64 13.36
CA PHE A 142 -16.57 11.43 12.14
C PHE A 142 -17.01 12.88 12.28
N MET A 143 -17.93 13.16 13.21
CA MET A 143 -18.48 14.49 13.46
C MET A 143 -18.02 15.01 14.82
N LEU A 144 -17.33 16.14 14.82
CA LEU A 144 -17.03 16.91 16.02
C LEU A 144 -18.23 17.79 16.34
N SER A 145 -18.67 17.78 17.61
CA SER A 145 -19.81 18.57 18.06
C SER A 145 -19.52 19.28 19.38
N SER A 146 -20.01 20.51 19.52
CA SER A 146 -19.99 21.26 20.80
C SER A 146 -21.15 22.24 20.86
N ASN A 147 -21.40 22.82 22.03
CA ASN A 147 -22.43 23.85 22.17
C ASN A 147 -21.96 25.17 21.54
N TYR A 148 -22.86 25.86 20.87
CA TYR A 148 -22.65 27.19 20.33
C TYR A 148 -23.32 28.22 21.27
N TYR A 149 -22.54 29.20 21.73
CA TYR A 149 -22.99 30.22 22.69
C TYR A 149 -23.06 31.63 22.08
N GLY A 150 -22.80 31.78 20.77
CA GLY A 150 -22.79 33.08 20.09
C GLY A 150 -24.19 33.54 19.64
N GLU A 151 -24.27 34.78 19.19
CA GLU A 151 -25.47 35.34 18.57
C GLU A 151 -25.47 35.08 17.07
N LEU A 152 -26.52 34.42 16.56
CA LEU A 152 -26.66 34.10 15.14
C LEU A 152 -26.66 35.33 14.22
N SER A 153 -27.12 36.49 14.72
CA SER A 153 -27.13 37.78 14.01
C SER A 153 -25.73 38.31 13.66
N THR A 154 -24.70 37.83 14.37
CA THR A 154 -23.31 38.28 14.22
C THR A 154 -22.39 37.19 13.65
N LEU A 155 -22.99 36.13 13.10
CA LEU A 155 -22.25 34.96 12.65
C LEU A 155 -21.35 35.29 11.45
N ASP A 156 -20.07 34.91 11.55
CA ASP A 156 -19.10 35.00 10.46
C ASP A 156 -19.38 33.90 9.41
N LEU A 157 -20.08 34.26 8.34
CA LEU A 157 -20.47 33.34 7.26
C LEU A 157 -19.29 32.82 6.42
N ASP A 158 -18.09 33.39 6.59
CA ASP A 158 -16.88 32.83 5.99
C ASP A 158 -16.40 31.59 6.74
N LYS A 159 -16.68 31.50 8.05
CA LYS A 159 -16.28 30.37 8.90
C LYS A 159 -17.41 29.40 9.21
N TYR A 160 -18.63 29.90 9.25
CA TYR A 160 -19.80 29.15 9.66
C TYR A 160 -20.86 29.12 8.56
N TRP A 161 -21.77 28.18 8.68
CA TRP A 161 -23.01 28.14 7.90
C TRP A 161 -24.13 27.62 8.79
N ILE A 162 -25.37 28.05 8.51
CA ILE A 162 -26.54 27.71 9.32
C ILE A 162 -27.35 26.66 8.57
N SER A 163 -27.87 25.66 9.28
CA SER A 163 -28.70 24.63 8.66
C SER A 163 -29.93 25.28 7.97
N PRO A 164 -30.33 24.83 6.77
CA PRO A 164 -31.51 25.38 6.10
C PRO A 164 -32.79 25.27 6.93
N SER A 165 -32.90 24.23 7.75
CA SER A 165 -34.02 24.05 8.69
C SER A 165 -34.06 25.17 9.72
N LEU A 166 -32.92 25.48 10.34
CA LEU A 166 -32.83 26.52 11.36
C LEU A 166 -33.09 27.91 10.76
N VAL A 167 -32.59 28.18 9.54
CA VAL A 167 -32.91 29.44 8.83
C VAL A 167 -34.42 29.59 8.62
N ASN A 168 -35.09 28.54 8.13
CA ASN A 168 -36.54 28.56 7.89
C ASN A 168 -37.36 28.79 9.17
N ASP A 169 -36.94 28.22 10.30
CA ASP A 169 -37.60 28.42 11.58
C ASP A 169 -37.43 29.87 12.07
N LEU A 170 -36.23 30.43 11.94
CA LEU A 170 -35.93 31.82 12.30
C LEU A 170 -36.70 32.82 11.43
N ASP A 171 -36.81 32.56 10.11
CA ASP A 171 -37.56 33.40 9.17
C ASP A 171 -39.06 33.44 9.49
N LYS A 172 -39.60 32.37 10.08
CA LYS A 172 -40.97 32.30 10.60
C LYS A 172 -41.14 32.98 11.96
N GLY A 173 -40.09 33.57 12.51
CA GLY A 173 -40.06 34.16 13.85
C GLY A 173 -40.09 33.13 14.98
N MET A 174 -39.83 31.85 14.68
CA MET A 174 -39.74 30.81 15.70
C MET A 174 -38.42 30.94 16.46
N ARG A 175 -38.46 30.64 17.75
CA ARG A 175 -37.26 30.55 18.59
C ARG A 175 -36.79 29.10 18.64
N PRO A 176 -35.47 28.84 18.54
CA PRO A 176 -34.94 27.50 18.69
C PRO A 176 -35.32 26.95 20.06
N VAL A 177 -35.96 25.78 20.08
CA VAL A 177 -36.46 25.13 21.30
C VAL A 177 -35.34 24.37 22.04
N GLY A 178 -34.20 24.11 21.37
CA GLY A 178 -33.05 23.40 21.91
C GLY A 178 -31.76 24.23 21.95
N VAL A 179 -30.70 23.65 22.53
CA VAL A 179 -29.36 24.25 22.55
C VAL A 179 -28.82 24.31 21.13
N LEU A 180 -28.27 25.46 20.74
CA LEU A 180 -27.54 25.56 19.48
C LEU A 180 -26.23 24.77 19.59
N LYS A 181 -25.97 23.96 18.58
CA LYS A 181 -24.76 23.16 18.47
C LYS A 181 -23.97 23.63 17.26
N GLN A 182 -22.67 23.47 17.36
CA GLN A 182 -21.76 23.60 16.24
C GLN A 182 -21.19 22.23 15.88
N TYR A 183 -21.18 21.93 14.59
CA TYR A 183 -20.77 20.65 14.02
C TYR A 183 -19.70 20.86 12.96
N LYS A 184 -18.70 19.99 12.95
CA LYS A 184 -17.66 19.98 11.92
C LYS A 184 -17.22 18.55 11.68
N LEU A 185 -17.00 18.15 10.43
CA LEU A 185 -16.37 16.86 10.18
C LEU A 185 -14.95 16.89 10.72
N ASN A 186 -14.50 15.80 11.33
CA ASN A 186 -13.09 15.69 11.65
C ASN A 186 -12.26 15.72 10.36
N ASP A 187 -11.00 16.16 10.47
CA ASP A 187 -10.20 16.46 9.28
C ASP A 187 -9.85 15.20 8.47
N ASP A 188 -9.67 14.05 9.14
CA ASP A 188 -9.36 12.77 8.50
C ASP A 188 -10.53 12.29 7.62
N PHE A 189 -11.74 12.23 8.18
CA PHE A 189 -12.93 11.82 7.45
C PHE A 189 -13.30 12.81 6.35
N PHE A 190 -13.12 14.11 6.60
CA PHE A 190 -13.31 15.13 5.58
C PHE A 190 -12.36 14.95 4.39
N ASN A 191 -11.08 14.65 4.65
CA ASN A 191 -10.10 14.37 3.61
C ASN A 191 -10.47 13.12 2.81
N ASP A 192 -10.84 12.04 3.48
CA ASP A 192 -11.26 10.79 2.83
C ASP A 192 -12.48 11.00 1.93
N LEU A 193 -13.50 11.71 2.43
CA LEU A 193 -14.69 12.07 1.65
C LEU A 193 -14.34 12.95 0.44
N THR A 194 -13.46 13.94 0.62
CA THR A 194 -13.05 14.84 -0.45
C THR A 194 -12.29 14.10 -1.55
N ILE A 195 -11.40 13.17 -1.19
CA ILE A 195 -10.68 12.32 -2.14
C ILE A 195 -11.69 11.45 -2.90
N LEU A 196 -12.61 10.79 -2.18
CA LEU A 196 -13.62 9.92 -2.78
C LEU A 196 -14.50 10.70 -3.76
N TYR A 197 -14.98 11.88 -3.38
CA TYR A 197 -15.76 12.76 -4.23
C TYR A 197 -14.97 13.21 -5.48
N LYS A 198 -13.70 13.60 -5.34
CA LYS A 198 -12.84 13.96 -6.49
C LYS A 198 -12.59 12.78 -7.44
N MET A 199 -12.51 11.56 -6.91
CA MET A 199 -12.28 10.35 -7.72
C MET A 199 -13.54 9.89 -8.45
N GLN A 200 -14.70 9.96 -7.81
CA GLN A 200 -15.95 9.36 -8.32
C GLN A 200 -16.93 10.39 -8.90
N GLY A 201 -16.76 11.68 -8.59
CA GLY A 201 -17.72 12.75 -8.91
C GLY A 201 -18.97 12.74 -8.04
N LYS A 202 -19.06 11.82 -7.07
CA LYS A 202 -20.19 11.62 -6.17
C LYS A 202 -19.74 11.01 -4.84
N ILE A 203 -20.62 11.03 -3.84
CA ILE A 203 -20.45 10.33 -2.57
C ILE A 203 -21.51 9.24 -2.42
N GLY A 204 -21.11 8.05 -1.96
CA GLY A 204 -22.01 6.89 -1.97
C GLY A 204 -22.24 6.37 -3.39
N ASN A 205 -23.22 5.48 -3.54
CA ASN A 205 -23.59 4.93 -4.85
C ASN A 205 -24.59 5.80 -5.63
N PHE A 206 -24.95 6.97 -5.10
CA PHE A 206 -25.90 7.92 -5.69
C PHE A 206 -25.22 8.83 -6.70
#